data_AF-A0A7Y2V920-F1
#
_entry.id   AF-A0A7Y2V920-F1
#
_cell.length_a   1.000
_cell.length_b   1.000
_cell.length_c   1.000
_cell.angle_alpha   90.00
_cell.angle_beta   90.00
_cell.angle_gamma   90.00
#
_symmetry.space_group_name_H-M   'P 1'
#
loop_
_entity.id
_entity.type
_entity.pdbx_description
1 polymer ?
#
loop_
_entity_poly.entity_id
_entity_poly.type
_entity_poly.pdbx_seq_one_letter_code
_entity_poly.pdbx_strand_id
1 'polypeptide(L)' 'MQNKPETNKDISFEDFKSEVLNDYRIAIISRECSLLGRREVLTGKAKFGIFGDGKEVPQLAWAKAYKNGDWRSGYYRDQT' A
#
# COMPACT_ATOMS: atom_id res chain seq x y z
N MET A 1 21.62 30.08 -2.70
CA MET A 1 22.38 28.85 -2.41
C MET A 1 21.47 27.68 -2.72
N GLN A 2 21.79 26.88 -3.74
CA GLN A 2 21.07 25.62 -3.99
C GLN A 2 21.56 24.60 -2.96
N ASN A 3 20.69 24.20 -2.03
CA ASN A 3 20.96 23.09 -1.12
C ASN A 3 21.08 21.83 -1.98
N LYS A 4 22.28 21.22 -2.00
CA LYS A 4 22.46 19.87 -2.55
C LYS A 4 21.54 18.93 -1.76
N PRO A 5 20.77 18.05 -2.43
CA PRO A 5 20.06 17.01 -1.70
C PRO A 5 21.12 16.16 -0.99
N GLU A 6 20.98 16.03 0.33
CA GLU A 6 21.78 15.09 1.11
C GLU A 6 21.56 13.69 0.50
N THR A 7 22.63 13.14 -0.05
CA THR A 7 22.61 11.83 -0.70
C THR A 7 22.76 10.78 0.39
N ASN A 8 21.68 10.00 0.56
CA ASN A 8 21.60 8.67 1.17
C ASN A 8 22.37 8.45 2.47
N LYS A 9 21.62 8.38 3.58
CA LYS A 9 21.97 7.38 4.60
C LYS A 9 21.78 6.02 3.95
N ASP A 10 22.87 5.27 3.76
CA ASP A 10 22.80 3.88 3.32
C ASP A 10 21.91 3.12 4.31
N ILE A 11 20.82 2.55 3.81
CA ILE A 11 19.91 1.75 4.63
C ILE A 11 20.68 0.49 5.06
N SER A 12 20.60 0.10 6.33
CA SER A 12 21.21 -1.15 6.73
C SER A 12 20.43 -2.33 6.13
N PHE A 13 21.09 -3.47 5.93
CA PHE A 13 20.41 -4.68 5.46
C PHE A 13 19.26 -5.10 6.38
N GLU A 14 19.43 -4.94 7.71
CA GLU A 14 18.37 -5.29 8.67
C GLU A 14 17.19 -4.31 8.62
N ASP A 15 17.44 -3.02 8.39
CA ASP A 15 16.37 -2.04 8.17
C ASP A 15 15.61 -2.36 6.88
N PHE A 16 16.34 -2.64 5.79
CA PHE A 16 15.75 -3.05 4.51
C PHE A 16 14.88 -4.30 4.65
N LYS A 17 15.42 -5.34 5.30
CA LYS A 17 14.71 -6.60 5.52
C LYS A 17 13.46 -6.39 6.36
N SER A 18 13.54 -5.58 7.42
CA SER A 18 12.42 -5.24 8.28
C SER A 18 11.32 -4.51 7.51
N GLU A 19 11.72 -3.56 6.65
CA GLU A 19 10.83 -2.83 5.77
C GLU A 19 10.12 -3.76 4.76
N VAL A 20 10.86 -4.65 4.10
CA VAL A 20 10.30 -5.64 3.16
C VAL A 20 9.30 -6.57 3.83
N LEU A 21 9.60 -7.05 5.04
CA LEU A 21 8.68 -7.91 5.80
C LEU A 21 7.40 -7.17 6.21
N ASN A 22 7.53 -5.89 6.59
CA ASN A 22 6.38 -5.05 6.91
C ASN A 22 5.50 -4.80 5.68
N ASP A 23 6.09 -4.45 4.54
CA ASP A 23 5.38 -4.27 3.27
C ASP A 23 4.65 -5.54 2.85
N TYR A 24 5.33 -6.68 2.92
CA TYR A 24 4.74 -7.98 2.63
C TYR A 24 3.52 -8.26 3.52
N ARG A 25 3.64 -7.99 4.83
CA ARG A 25 2.53 -8.13 5.77
C ARG A 25 1.34 -7.25 5.37
N ILE A 26 1.56 -5.99 5.02
CA ILE A 26 0.48 -5.07 4.60
C ILE A 26 -0.17 -5.57 3.30
N ALA A 27 0.64 -5.97 2.30
CA ALA A 27 0.15 -6.48 1.03
C ALA A 27 -0.75 -7.72 1.21
N ILE A 28 -0.29 -8.69 2.02
CA ILE A 28 -1.07 -9.90 2.29
C ILE A 28 -2.36 -9.60 3.04
N ILE A 29 -2.33 -8.70 4.04
CA ILE A 29 -3.55 -8.31 4.75
C ILE A 29 -4.55 -7.65 3.80
N SER A 30 -4.10 -6.73 2.94
CA SER A 30 -4.96 -6.07 1.94
C SER A 30 -5.59 -7.09 0.98
N ARG A 31 -4.80 -8.08 0.54
CA ARG A 31 -5.25 -9.18 -0.30
C ARG A 31 -6.31 -10.03 0.39
N GLU A 32 -6.07 -10.47 1.62
CA GLU A 32 -7.01 -11.29 2.37
C GLU A 32 -8.32 -10.54 2.67
N CYS A 33 -8.24 -9.26 3.04
CA CYS A 33 -9.41 -8.40 3.18
C CYS A 33 -10.23 -8.32 1.89
N SER A 34 -9.56 -8.17 0.74
CA SER A 34 -10.22 -8.15 -0.58
C SER A 34 -10.93 -9.46 -0.90
N LEU A 35 -10.30 -10.60 -0.60
CA LEU A 35 -10.89 -11.93 -0.81
C LEU A 35 -12.10 -12.17 0.10
N LEU A 36 -12.01 -11.79 1.37
CA LEU A 36 -13.11 -11.88 2.32
C LEU A 36 -14.29 -11.02 1.88
N GLY A 37 -14.04 -9.74 1.58
CA GLY A 37 -15.10 -8.84 1.11
C GLY A 37 -15.77 -9.35 -0.16
N ARG A 38 -15.00 -9.86 -1.12
CA ARG A 38 -15.55 -10.46 -2.35
C ARG A 38 -16.48 -11.63 -2.04
N ARG A 39 -16.11 -12.50 -1.09
CA ARG A 39 -16.94 -13.64 -0.67
C ARG A 39 -18.25 -13.19 -0.05
N GLU A 40 -18.23 -12.15 0.78
CA GLU A 40 -19.42 -11.61 1.43
C GLU A 40 -20.39 -10.96 0.43
N VAL A 41 -19.87 -10.33 -0.63
CA VAL A 41 -20.68 -9.83 -1.75
C VAL A 41 -21.27 -10.97 -2.56
N LEU A 42 -20.46 -11.95 -2.95
CA LEU A 42 -20.90 -13.10 -3.77
C LEU A 42 -21.95 -13.98 -3.06
N THR A 43 -21.93 -14.04 -1.73
CA THR A 43 -22.92 -14.78 -0.93
C THR A 43 -24.14 -13.94 -0.56
N GLY A 44 -24.25 -12.70 -1.06
CA GLY A 44 -25.41 -11.83 -0.87
C GLY A 44 -25.53 -11.20 0.52
N LYS A 45 -24.55 -11.39 1.40
CA LYS A 45 -24.49 -10.77 2.74
C LYS A 45 -24.19 -9.28 2.66
N ALA A 46 -23.41 -8.87 1.65
CA ALA A 46 -23.19 -7.46 1.30
C ALA A 46 -23.85 -7.14 -0.07
N LYS A 47 -24.33 -5.90 -0.23
CA LYS A 47 -25.01 -5.45 -1.46
C LYS A 47 -24.06 -4.96 -2.55
N PHE A 48 -22.85 -4.55 -2.18
CA PHE A 48 -21.85 -4.00 -3.09
C PHE A 48 -20.45 -4.13 -2.49
N GLY A 49 -19.43 -4.25 -3.34
CA GLY A 49 -18.04 -4.17 -2.91
C GLY A 49 -17.09 -4.01 -4.08
N ILE A 50 -16.12 -3.10 -3.90
CA ILE A 50 -14.99 -2.90 -4.81
C ILE A 50 -13.73 -3.16 -3.99
N PHE A 51 -12.83 -3.98 -4.53
CA PHE A 51 -11.65 -4.46 -3.81
C PHE A 51 -10.36 -4.15 -4.56
N GLY A 52 -9.27 -4.05 -3.81
CA GLY A 52 -7.96 -3.56 -4.27
C GLY A 52 -7.14 -4.58 -5.06
N ASP A 53 -7.63 -5.80 -5.28
CA ASP A 53 -6.91 -6.96 -5.82
C ASP A 53 -5.88 -6.68 -6.93
N GLY A 54 -4.60 -6.98 -6.66
CA GLY A 54 -3.51 -6.80 -7.62
C GLY A 54 -2.94 -5.38 -7.68
N LYS A 55 -3.35 -4.48 -6.77
CA LYS A 55 -2.79 -3.12 -6.62
C LYS A 55 -1.99 -2.93 -5.33
N GLU A 56 -1.74 -3.99 -4.58
CA GLU A 56 -1.13 -3.91 -3.26
C GLU A 56 0.29 -3.34 -3.32
N VAL A 57 1.14 -3.89 -4.20
CA VAL A 57 2.52 -3.43 -4.41
C VAL A 57 2.62 -1.99 -4.92
N PRO A 58 1.92 -1.58 -6.00
CA PRO A 58 2.00 -0.19 -6.46
C PRO A 58 1.48 0.82 -5.43
N GLN A 59 0.50 0.45 -4.60
CA GLN A 59 0.01 1.33 -3.53
C GLN A 59 0.99 1.48 -2.37
N LEU A 60 1.68 0.40 -1.98
CA LEU A 60 2.81 0.48 -1.05
C LEU A 60 3.92 1.38 -1.58
N ALA A 61 4.29 1.23 -2.85
CA ALA A 61 5.30 2.08 -3.48
C ALA A 61 4.88 3.56 -3.49
N TRP A 62 3.61 3.85 -3.79
CA TRP A 62 3.09 5.22 -3.70
C TRP A 62 3.10 5.76 -2.27
N ALA A 63 2.63 4.99 -1.28
CA ALA A 63 2.60 5.42 0.11
C ALA A 63 3.99 5.86 0.63
N LYS A 64 5.06 5.24 0.11
CA LYS A 64 6.45 5.60 0.44
C LYS A 64 6.99 6.81 -0.31
N ALA A 65 6.46 7.08 -1.49
CA ALA A 65 6.89 8.22 -2.31
C ALA A 65 6.27 9.54 -1.85
N TYR A 66 5.07 9.50 -1.24
CA TYR A 66 4.35 10.68 -0.79
C TYR A 66 5.00 11.34 0.44
N LYS A 67 5.03 12.68 0.43
CA LYS A 67 5.54 13.52 1.51
C LYS A 67 4.42 14.40 2.08
N ASN A 68 4.67 14.94 3.26
CA ASN A 68 3.73 15.88 3.87
C ASN A 68 3.51 17.09 2.95
N GLY A 69 2.25 17.36 2.61
CA GLY A 69 1.86 18.41 1.66
C GLY A 69 1.64 17.93 0.23
N ASP A 70 1.96 16.68 -0.10
CA ASP A 70 1.58 16.08 -1.38
C ASP A 70 0.09 15.72 -1.38
N TRP A 71 -0.57 15.92 -2.53
CA TRP A 71 -1.99 15.67 -2.71
C TRP A 71 -2.21 14.49 -3.67
N ARG A 72 -3.18 13.64 -3.36
CA ARG A 72 -3.60 12.56 -4.26
C ARG A 72 -5.10 12.58 -4.46
N SER A 73 -5.52 12.46 -5.71
CA SER A 73 -6.90 12.15 -6.06
C SER A 73 -7.00 10.63 -6.16
N GLY A 74 -7.58 10.01 -5.12
CA GLY A 74 -7.82 8.56 -5.09
C GLY A 74 -9.16 8.19 -5.72
N TYR A 75 -9.39 6.89 -5.86
CA TYR A 75 -10.67 6.31 -6.24
C TYR A 75 -10.99 5.06 -5.43
N TYR A 76 -12.07 4.36 -5.77
CA TYR A 76 -12.64 3.25 -4.98
C TYR A 76 -11.76 1.98 -4.85
N ARG A 77 -10.48 2.02 -5.27
CA ARG A 77 -9.55 0.90 -5.25
C ARG A 77 -8.23 1.17 -4.51
N ASP A 78 -8.17 2.19 -3.67
CA ASP A 78 -6.94 2.63 -2.99
C ASP A 78 -6.87 2.26 -1.50
N GLN A 79 -7.22 1.01 -1.18
CA GLN A 79 -7.32 0.51 0.19
C GLN A 79 -6.00 0.03 0.82
N THR A 80 -4.97 -0.26 0.03
CA THR A 80 -3.66 -0.73 0.52
C THR A 80 -2.80 0.46 0.91
#